data_AF-A0A4Q2YTU6-F1
#
_entry.id   AF-A0A4Q2YTU6-F1
#
_cell.length_a   1.000
_cell.length_b   1.000
_cell.length_c   1.000
_cell.angle_alpha   90.00
_cell.angle_beta   90.00
_cell.angle_gamma   90.00
#
_symmetry.space_group_name_H-M   'P 1'
#
loop_
_entity.id
_entity.type
_entity.pdbx_description
1 polymer ?
#
loop_
_entity_poly.entity_id
_entity_poly.type
_entity_poly.pdbx_seq_one_letter_code
_entity_poly.pdbx_strand_id
1 'polypeptide(L)'
;MKPMTPDQARRWEQNRERGKTRYVLAWGVLAYGMPMVVFWSFFIRYTAPELGPGTVLITNLVIHLTCGFLLGILMWNGGERRYLKFKRRHPASGPSAS
;
A
#
# COMPACT_ATOMS: atom_id res chain seq x y z
N MET A 1 -9.01 -4.48 15.89
CA MET A 1 -7.68 -4.50 15.23
C MET A 1 -6.69 -5.25 16.09
N LYS A 2 -6.09 -6.32 15.55
CA LYS A 2 -5.07 -7.12 16.26
C LYS A 2 -3.80 -6.28 16.51
N PRO A 3 -3.19 -6.33 17.70
CA PRO A 3 -1.93 -5.63 17.96
C PRO A 3 -0.80 -6.20 17.08
N MET A 4 0.13 -5.32 16.70
CA MET A 4 1.33 -5.69 15.93
C MET A 4 2.26 -6.55 16.79
N THR A 5 2.82 -7.61 16.24
CA THR A 5 3.82 -8.44 16.93
C THR A 5 5.23 -7.84 16.82
N PRO A 6 6.19 -8.23 17.68
CA PRO A 6 7.57 -7.72 17.59
C PRO A 6 8.21 -7.94 16.22
N ASP A 7 8.01 -9.11 15.60
CA ASP A 7 8.51 -9.38 14.25
C ASP A 7 7.88 -8.48 13.18
N GLN A 8 6.57 -8.22 13.31
CA GLN A 8 5.87 -7.29 12.41
C GLN A 8 6.37 -5.85 12.59
N ALA A 9 6.68 -5.45 13.82
CA ALA A 9 7.25 -4.14 14.11
C ALA A 9 8.65 -4.00 13.50
N ARG A 10 9.51 -5.01 13.63
CA ARG A 10 10.85 -5.04 12.99
C ARG A 10 10.78 -4.95 11.47
N ARG A 11 9.87 -5.71 10.85
CA ARG A 11 9.64 -5.64 9.40
C ARG A 11 9.09 -4.26 8.98
N TRP A 12 8.21 -3.68 9.79
CA TRP A 12 7.69 -2.33 9.54
C TRP A 12 8.80 -1.28 9.60
N GLU A 13 9.73 -1.40 10.54
CA GLU A 13 10.87 -0.51 10.70
C GLU A 13 11.78 -0.51 9.47
N GLN A 14 12.12 -1.70 8.95
CA GLN A 14 12.86 -1.85 7.69
C GLN A 14 12.12 -1.22 6.49
N ASN A 15 10.79 -1.37 6.44
CA ASN A 15 9.98 -0.73 5.40
C ASN A 15 9.93 0.79 5.56
N ARG A 16 9.93 1.28 6.80
CA ARG A 16 9.96 2.71 7.13
C ARG A 16 11.26 3.37 6.71
N GLU A 17 12.40 2.73 6.96
CA GLU A 17 13.73 3.23 6.58
C GLU A 17 13.85 3.46 5.07
N ARG A 18 13.19 2.62 4.27
CA ARG A 18 13.12 2.76 2.80
C ARG A 18 12.24 3.91 2.33
N GLY A 19 11.45 4.51 3.22
CA GLY A 19 10.64 5.69 2.98
C GLY A 19 9.21 5.41 2.47
N LYS A 20 8.32 6.37 2.76
CA LYS A 20 6.89 6.31 2.43
C LYS A 20 6.65 6.21 0.92
N THR A 21 7.30 7.04 0.12
CA THR A 21 7.08 7.10 -1.33
C THR A 21 7.37 5.75 -1.99
N ARG A 22 8.48 5.11 -1.62
CA ARG A 22 8.86 3.80 -2.15
C ARG A 22 7.85 2.72 -1.75
N TYR A 23 7.35 2.74 -0.51
CA TYR A 23 6.32 1.82 -0.06
C TYR A 23 5.00 2.00 -0.83
N VAL A 24 4.54 3.25 -0.99
CA VAL A 24 3.29 3.56 -1.71
C VAL A 24 3.40 3.13 -3.18
N LEU A 25 4.52 3.39 -3.83
CA LEU A 25 4.74 2.97 -5.22
C LEU A 25 4.83 1.44 -5.34
N ALA A 26 5.60 0.76 -4.49
CA ALA A 26 5.76 -0.69 -4.56
C ALA A 26 4.48 -1.46 -4.22
N TRP A 27 3.83 -1.12 -3.11
CA TRP A 27 2.70 -1.88 -2.59
C TRP A 27 1.34 -1.36 -3.06
N GLY A 28 1.20 -0.05 -3.27
CA GLY A 28 -0.04 0.55 -3.74
C GLY A 28 -0.14 0.54 -5.26
N VAL A 29 0.87 1.08 -5.95
CA VAL A 29 0.80 1.25 -7.41
C VAL A 29 1.21 -0.03 -8.15
N LEU A 30 2.37 -0.59 -7.84
CA LEU A 30 2.90 -1.75 -8.58
C LEU A 30 2.20 -3.06 -8.20
N ALA A 31 1.97 -3.31 -6.90
CA ALA A 31 1.34 -4.56 -6.47
C ALA A 31 -0.18 -4.59 -6.60
N TYR A 32 -0.85 -3.43 -6.62
CA TYR A 32 -2.32 -3.36 -6.72
C TYR A 32 -2.82 -2.63 -7.97
N GLY A 33 -2.34 -1.41 -8.22
CA GLY A 33 -2.75 -0.61 -9.38
C GLY A 33 -2.49 -1.31 -10.73
N MET A 34 -1.26 -1.79 -10.96
CA MET A 34 -0.87 -2.38 -12.25
C MET A 34 -1.64 -3.68 -12.59
N PRO A 35 -1.76 -4.67 -11.68
CA PRO A 35 -2.59 -5.85 -11.93
C PRO A 35 -4.06 -5.51 -12.20
N MET A 36 -4.61 -4.51 -11.51
CA MET A 36 -5.99 -4.07 -11.72
C MET A 36 -6.20 -3.43 -13.09
N VAL A 37 -5.26 -2.59 -13.55
CA VAL A 37 -5.30 -2.03 -14.91
C VAL A 37 -5.32 -3.14 -15.95
N VAL A 38 -4.42 -4.12 -15.82
CA VAL A 38 -4.35 -5.25 -16.75
C VAL A 38 -5.66 -6.03 -16.73
N PHE A 39 -6.12 -6.44 -15.55
CA PHE A 39 -7.35 -7.21 -15.38
C PHE A 39 -8.56 -6.50 -16.00
N TRP A 40 -8.80 -5.23 -15.66
CA TRP A 40 -9.95 -4.48 -16.16
C TRP A 40 -9.86 -4.14 -17.63
N SER A 41 -8.66 -3.92 -18.16
CA SER A 41 -8.49 -3.67 -19.59
C SER A 41 -8.83 -4.92 -20.42
N PHE A 42 -8.39 -6.10 -19.98
CA PHE A 42 -8.81 -7.36 -20.62
C PHE A 42 -10.30 -7.62 -20.42
N PHE A 43 -10.81 -7.47 -19.20
CA PHE A 43 -12.23 -7.70 -18.89
C PHE A 43 -13.15 -6.84 -19.77
N ILE A 44 -12.91 -5.52 -19.84
CA ILE A 44 -13.72 -4.60 -20.66
C ILE A 44 -13.57 -4.91 -22.14
N ARG A 45 -12.39 -5.35 -22.61
CA ARG A 45 -12.21 -5.74 -24.01
C ARG A 45 -13.10 -6.92 -24.42
N TYR A 46 -13.46 -7.80 -23.48
CA TYR A 46 -14.36 -8.93 -23.72
C TYR A 46 -15.83 -8.61 -23.43
N THR A 47 -16.14 -7.74 -22.47
CA THR A 47 -17.51 -7.46 -22.04
C THR A 47 -18.17 -6.25 -22.70
N ALA A 48 -17.38 -5.29 -23.18
CA ALA A 48 -17.84 -4.09 -23.85
C ALA A 48 -16.89 -3.72 -25.02
N PRO A 49 -16.79 -4.57 -26.07
CA PRO A 49 -15.89 -4.36 -27.20
C PRO A 49 -16.20 -3.09 -28.02
N GLU A 50 -17.40 -2.53 -27.88
CA GLU A 50 -17.82 -1.27 -28.48
C GLU A 50 -17.07 -0.04 -27.91
N LEU A 51 -16.46 -0.17 -26.73
CA LEU A 51 -15.61 0.87 -26.17
C LEU A 51 -14.25 0.84 -26.86
N GLY A 52 -13.85 1.99 -27.43
CA GLY A 52 -12.56 2.14 -28.09
C GLY A 52 -11.40 1.78 -27.14
N PRO A 53 -10.46 0.91 -27.56
CA PRO A 53 -9.45 0.34 -26.66
C PRO A 53 -8.52 1.39 -26.04
N GLY A 54 -8.24 2.49 -26.76
CA GLY A 54 -7.44 3.60 -26.24
C GLY A 54 -8.12 4.33 -25.07
N THR A 55 -9.41 4.62 -25.20
CA THR A 55 -10.19 5.31 -24.15
C THR A 55 -10.31 4.47 -22.89
N VAL A 56 -10.58 3.16 -23.05
CA VAL A 56 -10.66 2.21 -21.94
C VAL A 56 -9.34 2.13 -21.19
N LEU A 57 -8.23 2.00 -21.93
CA LEU A 57 -6.90 1.87 -21.34
C LEU A 57 -6.49 3.12 -20.58
N ILE A 58 -6.67 4.31 -21.16
CA ILE A 58 -6.32 5.58 -20.51
C ILE A 58 -7.16 5.78 -19.24
N THR A 59 -8.47 5.54 -19.32
CA THR A 59 -9.38 5.73 -18.18
C THR A 59 -9.04 4.74 -17.05
N ASN A 60 -8.80 3.47 -17.40
CA ASN A 60 -8.40 2.46 -16.41
C ASN A 60 -7.07 2.78 -15.76
N LEU A 61 -6.07 3.22 -16.54
CA LEU A 61 -4.77 3.64 -16.01
C LEU A 61 -4.94 4.76 -14.99
N VAL A 62 -5.64 5.84 -15.35
CA VAL A 62 -5.82 6.99 -14.47
C VAL A 62 -6.54 6.59 -13.18
N ILE A 63 -7.65 5.87 -13.27
CA ILE A 63 -8.45 5.48 -12.10
C ILE A 63 -7.65 4.53 -11.20
N HIS A 64 -7.13 3.43 -11.74
CA HIS A 64 -6.53 2.37 -10.92
C HIS A 64 -5.15 2.74 -10.38
N LEU A 65 -4.36 3.54 -11.11
CA LEU A 65 -3.10 4.06 -10.57
C LEU A 65 -3.36 5.07 -9.45
N THR A 66 -4.37 5.93 -9.59
CA THR A 66 -4.76 6.88 -8.54
C THR A 66 -5.30 6.14 -7.31
N CYS A 67 -6.19 5.17 -7.51
CA CYS A 67 -6.69 4.32 -6.44
C CYS A 67 -5.55 3.54 -5.75
N GLY A 68 -4.63 2.95 -6.51
CA GLY A 68 -3.47 2.25 -5.98
C GLY A 68 -2.57 3.16 -5.16
N PHE A 69 -2.34 4.39 -5.60
CA PHE A 69 -1.58 5.39 -4.85
C PHE A 69 -2.26 5.76 -3.52
N LEU A 70 -3.57 6.06 -3.54
CA LEU A 70 -4.34 6.35 -2.33
C LEU A 70 -4.38 5.16 -1.36
N LEU A 71 -4.53 3.95 -1.89
CA LEU A 71 -4.50 2.71 -1.12
C LEU A 71 -3.14 2.51 -0.46
N GLY A 72 -2.05 2.75 -1.18
CA GLY A 72 -0.70 2.72 -0.62
C GLY A 72 -0.51 3.73 0.53
N ILE A 73 -1.05 4.95 0.40
CA ILE A 73 -1.02 5.95 1.48
C ILE A 73 -1.83 5.49 2.69
N LEU A 74 -3.03 4.94 2.48
CA LEU A 74 -3.88 4.42 3.54
C LEU A 74 -3.20 3.26 4.28
N MET A 75 -2.59 2.33 3.54
CA MET A 75 -1.83 1.21 4.10
C MET A 75 -0.63 1.70 4.91
N TRP A 76 0.10 2.70 4.39
CA TRP A 76 1.20 3.32 5.12
C TRP A 76 0.73 3.91 6.45
N ASN A 77 -0.28 4.78 6.40
CA ASN A 77 -0.81 5.44 7.59
C ASN A 77 -1.36 4.42 8.60
N GLY A 78 -2.00 3.35 8.13
CA GLY A 78 -2.49 2.26 8.98
C GLY A 78 -1.37 1.43 9.61
N GLY A 79 -0.28 1.17 8.89
CA GLY A 79 0.93 0.55 9.44
C GLY A 79 1.62 1.43 10.48
N GLU A 80 1.76 2.72 10.18
CA GLU A 80 2.39 3.71 11.06
C GLU A 80 1.65 3.85 12.39
N ARG A 81 0.32 3.99 12.34
CA ARG A 81 -0.51 4.04 13.55
C ARG A 81 -0.37 2.78 14.41
N ARG A 82 -0.28 1.60 13.79
CA ARG A 82 -0.09 0.33 14.49
C ARG A 82 1.29 0.23 15.13
N TYR A 83 2.33 0.66 14.41
CA TYR A 83 3.70 0.66 14.89
C TYR A 83 3.91 1.63 16.06
N LEU A 84 3.38 2.87 15.95
CA LEU A 84 3.44 3.84 17.05
C LEU A 84 2.69 3.33 18.30
N LYS A 85 1.54 2.67 18.12
CA LYS A 85 0.81 2.03 19.21
C LYS A 85 1.61 0.88 19.85
N PHE A 86 2.38 0.12 19.05
CA PHE A 86 3.26 -0.93 19.54
C PHE A 86 4.42 -0.36 20.37
N LYS A 87 5.14 0.66 19.86
CA LYS A 87 6.23 1.32 20.60
C LYS A 87 5.77 1.95 21.91
N ARG A 88 4.56 2.52 21.95
CA ARG A 88 4.02 3.10 23.20
C ARG A 88 3.74 2.05 24.27
N ARG A 89 3.43 0.80 23.87
CA ARG A 89 3.17 -0.31 24.80
C ARG A 89 4.43 -1.05 25.22
N HIS A 90 5.48 -0.98 24.41
CA HIS A 90 6.79 -1.54 24.69
C HIS A 90 7.82 -0.42 24.52
N PRO A 91 7.82 0.59 25.41
CA PRO A 91 8.96 1.49 25.47
C PRO A 91 10.18 0.59 25.65
N ALA A 92 11.20 0.80 24.81
CA ALA A 92 12.49 0.16 25.03
C ALA A 92 12.79 0.31 26.51
N SER A 93 13.08 -0.80 27.19
CA SER A 93 13.55 -0.81 28.57
C SER A 93 14.56 0.32 28.69
N GLY A 94 14.13 1.43 29.32
CA GLY A 94 15.02 2.52 29.64
C GLY A 94 16.15 1.95 30.48
N PRO A 95 17.35 2.53 30.41
CA PRO A 95 18.51 2.00 31.11
C PRO A 95 18.12 1.76 32.57
N SER A 96 18.52 0.60 33.09
CA SER A 96 18.48 0.31 34.51
C SER A 96 18.96 1.56 35.24
N ALA A 97 18.07 2.20 35.99
CA ALA A 97 18.47 3.20 36.97
C ALA A 97 19.27 2.42 38.02
N SER A 98 20.59 2.42 37.81
CA SER A 98 21.61 2.05 38.78
C SER A 98 21.73 3.15 39.84
#